data_AF-A0AAU9P4M6-F1
#
_entry.id   AF-A0AAU9P4M6-F1
#
_cell.length_a   1.000
_cell.length_b   1.000
_cell.length_c   1.000
_cell.angle_alpha   90.00
_cell.angle_beta   90.00
_cell.angle_gamma   90.00
#
_symmetry.space_group_name_H-M   'P 1'
#
loop_
_entity.id
_entity.type
_entity.pdbx_description
1 polymer ?
#
loop_
_entity_poly.entity_id
_entity_poly.type
_entity_poly.pdbx_seq_one_letter_code
_entity_poly.pdbx_strand_id
1 'polypeptide(L)'
;MFAKKDLLRPAATRFATAFLTLESMYELKQPLQQMFVSTEWSNCAWAKNSDGIVFKKIVMDEVYFWPSVVYSMKTTKPMVHVLRLVNGEKESAMAYIYGAMDECKEKIAINFDGDVASYKEI
;
A
#
# COMPACT_ATOMS: atom_id res chain seq x y z
N MET A 1 -22.91 -9.00 0.06
CA MET A 1 -21.49 -9.07 -0.34
C MET A 1 -20.91 -7.67 -0.20
N PHE A 2 -19.91 -7.48 0.66
CA PHE A 2 -19.45 -6.15 1.08
C PHE A 2 -18.66 -5.40 -0.02
N ALA A 3 -18.02 -6.12 -0.96
CA ALA A 3 -17.32 -5.55 -2.11
C ALA A 3 -17.36 -6.49 -3.33
N LYS A 4 -17.26 -5.93 -4.55
CA LYS A 4 -17.15 -6.67 -5.83
C LYS A 4 -15.71 -6.75 -6.37
N LYS A 5 -14.74 -6.22 -5.63
CA LYS A 5 -13.32 -6.18 -5.99
C LYS A 5 -12.53 -7.05 -5.03
N ASP A 6 -11.53 -7.76 -5.55
CA ASP A 6 -10.67 -8.61 -4.74
C ASP A 6 -9.66 -7.81 -3.93
N LEU A 7 -9.44 -8.26 -2.69
CA LEU A 7 -8.45 -7.69 -1.78
C LEU A 7 -7.03 -7.96 -2.27
N LEU A 8 -6.76 -9.19 -2.70
CA LEU A 8 -5.49 -9.61 -3.25
C LEU A 8 -5.47 -9.33 -4.75
N ARG A 9 -4.41 -8.67 -5.22
CA ARG A 9 -4.16 -8.45 -6.64
C ARG A 9 -2.79 -9.05 -7.01
N PRO A 10 -2.74 -10.32 -7.42
CA PRO A 10 -1.49 -10.97 -7.84
C PRO A 10 -0.83 -10.23 -9.00
N ALA A 11 0.49 -10.11 -8.96
CA ALA A 11 1.31 -9.57 -10.04
C ALA A 11 2.54 -10.45 -10.27
N ALA A 12 3.22 -10.25 -11.41
CA ALA A 12 4.40 -11.03 -11.78
C ALA A 12 5.53 -10.99 -10.74
N THR A 13 5.61 -9.92 -9.93
CA THR A 13 6.59 -9.80 -8.84
C THR A 13 5.90 -9.67 -7.49
N ARG A 14 6.59 -10.18 -6.45
CA ARG A 14 6.13 -10.04 -5.05
C ARG A 14 5.96 -8.58 -4.62
N PHE A 15 6.82 -7.68 -5.12
CA PHE A 15 6.77 -6.24 -4.82
C PHE A 15 5.52 -5.58 -5.42
N ALA A 16 5.23 -5.87 -6.70
CA ALA A 16 4.02 -5.38 -7.34
C ALA A 16 2.76 -5.98 -6.68
N THR A 17 2.81 -7.25 -6.28
CA THR A 17 1.69 -7.90 -5.57
C THR A 17 1.40 -7.21 -4.23
N ALA A 18 2.43 -6.94 -3.43
CA ALA A 18 2.29 -6.24 -2.15
C ALA A 18 1.72 -4.83 -2.35
N PHE A 19 2.25 -4.06 -3.30
CA PHE A 19 1.75 -2.71 -3.61
C PHE A 19 0.28 -2.71 -4.06
N LEU A 20 -0.08 -3.57 -5.01
CA LEU A 20 -1.46 -3.65 -5.52
C LEU A 20 -2.43 -4.15 -4.43
N THR A 21 -1.96 -5.01 -3.54
CA THR A 21 -2.75 -5.45 -2.38
C THR A 21 -3.01 -4.30 -1.41
N LEU A 22 -1.99 -3.50 -1.07
CA LEU A 22 -2.17 -2.30 -0.22
C LEU A 22 -3.14 -1.30 -0.87
N GLU A 23 -3.00 -1.06 -2.17
CA GLU A 23 -3.92 -0.19 -2.90
C GLU A 23 -5.36 -0.76 -2.89
N SER A 24 -5.53 -2.08 -3.06
CA SER A 24 -6.85 -2.73 -2.98
C SER A 24 -7.44 -2.60 -1.59
N MET A 25 -6.64 -2.84 -0.54
CA MET A 25 -7.06 -2.70 0.85
C MET A 25 -7.54 -1.29 1.16
N TYR A 26 -6.82 -0.27 0.68
CA TYR A 26 -7.20 1.12 0.89
C TYR A 26 -8.50 1.48 0.16
N GLU A 27 -8.65 1.08 -1.10
CA GLU A 27 -9.90 1.28 -1.84
C GLU A 27 -11.11 0.57 -1.20
N LEU A 28 -10.88 -0.61 -0.60
CA LEU A 28 -11.89 -1.41 0.07
C LEU A 28 -12.04 -1.09 1.57
N LYS A 29 -11.39 -0.03 2.06
CA LYS A 29 -11.40 0.35 3.49
C LYS A 29 -12.81 0.39 4.07
N GLN A 30 -13.72 1.14 3.45
CA GLN A 30 -15.09 1.32 3.95
C GLN A 30 -15.89 0.00 3.95
N PRO A 31 -15.94 -0.77 2.84
CA PRO A 31 -16.48 -2.13 2.84
C PRO A 31 -15.90 -3.06 3.91
N LEU A 32 -14.58 -3.00 4.11
CA LEU A 32 -13.88 -3.86 5.06
C LEU A 32 -14.29 -3.50 6.50
N GLN A 33 -14.37 -2.22 6.81
CA GLN A 33 -14.86 -1.74 8.11
C GLN A 33 -16.31 -2.15 8.35
N GLN A 34 -17.17 -2.00 7.35
CA GLN A 34 -18.57 -2.44 7.42
C GLN A 34 -18.69 -3.93 7.72
N MET A 35 -17.83 -4.77 7.13
CA MET A 35 -17.78 -6.20 7.43
C MET A 35 -17.47 -6.46 8.92
N PHE A 36 -16.50 -5.76 9.52
CA PHE A 36 -16.11 -5.99 10.93
C PHE A 36 -17.10 -5.47 11.98
N VAL A 37 -18.05 -4.62 11.59
CA VAL A 37 -19.17 -4.17 12.45
C VAL A 37 -20.47 -4.93 12.18
N SER A 38 -20.48 -5.82 11.20
CA SER A 38 -21.69 -6.54 10.81
C SER A 38 -22.09 -7.60 11.85
N THR A 39 -23.38 -7.97 11.85
CA THR A 39 -23.90 -9.04 12.69
C THR A 39 -23.36 -10.40 12.25
N GLU A 40 -23.14 -10.59 10.95
CA GLU A 40 -22.52 -11.80 10.40
C GLU A 40 -21.10 -12.00 10.91
N TRP A 41 -20.28 -10.94 10.98
CA TRP A 41 -18.96 -11.02 11.60
C TRP A 41 -19.08 -11.33 13.09
N SER A 42 -19.96 -10.64 13.82
CA SER A 42 -20.11 -10.83 15.26
C SER A 42 -20.55 -12.25 15.65
N ASN A 43 -21.31 -12.92 14.78
CA ASN A 43 -21.75 -14.31 14.94
C ASN A 43 -20.75 -15.35 14.42
N CYS A 44 -19.67 -14.91 13.76
CA CYS A 44 -18.65 -15.76 13.22
C CYS A 44 -17.67 -16.26 14.30
N ALA A 45 -17.20 -17.50 14.18
CA ALA A 45 -16.18 -18.07 15.07
C ALA A 45 -14.90 -17.21 15.11
N TRP A 46 -14.55 -16.59 13.98
CA TRP A 46 -13.36 -15.73 13.84
C TRP A 46 -13.42 -14.46 14.69
N ALA A 47 -14.60 -13.93 15.01
CA ALA A 47 -14.72 -12.72 15.84
C ALA A 47 -14.27 -12.93 17.30
N LYS A 48 -14.25 -14.19 17.77
CA LYS A 48 -13.80 -14.55 19.12
C LYS A 48 -12.35 -15.03 19.15
N ASN A 49 -11.76 -15.27 17.98
CA ASN A 49 -10.37 -15.69 17.86
C ASN A 49 -9.44 -14.49 18.10
N SER A 50 -8.28 -14.73 18.72
CA SER A 50 -7.26 -13.69 18.96
C SER A 50 -6.88 -12.97 17.66
N ASP A 51 -6.70 -13.72 16.58
CA ASP A 51 -6.30 -13.16 15.28
C ASP A 51 -7.39 -12.25 14.70
N GLY A 52 -8.66 -12.64 14.82
CA GLY A 52 -9.79 -11.85 14.35
C GLY A 52 -9.98 -10.56 15.15
N ILE A 53 -9.73 -10.60 16.47
CA ILE A 53 -9.74 -9.42 17.35
C ILE A 53 -8.63 -8.45 16.96
N VAL A 54 -7.40 -8.95 16.76
CA VAL A 54 -6.25 -8.14 16.34
C VAL A 54 -6.51 -7.52 14.96
N PHE A 55 -6.98 -8.32 14.00
CA PHE A 55 -7.24 -7.85 12.65
C PHE A 55 -8.35 -6.79 12.61
N LYS A 56 -9.44 -6.99 13.37
CA LYS A 56 -10.48 -5.96 13.54
C LYS A 56 -9.89 -4.67 14.10
N LYS A 57 -9.02 -4.74 15.12
CA LYS A 57 -8.37 -3.56 15.70
C LYS A 57 -7.54 -2.81 14.67
N ILE A 58 -6.78 -3.51 13.84
CA ILE A 58 -5.96 -2.92 12.78
C ILE A 58 -6.83 -2.22 11.73
N VAL A 59 -7.87 -2.89 11.21
CA VAL A 59 -8.77 -2.32 10.20
C VAL A 59 -9.55 -1.11 10.72
N MET A 60 -9.83 -1.07 12.01
CA MET A 60 -10.54 0.03 12.67
C MET A 60 -9.62 1.19 13.09
N ASP A 61 -8.30 1.02 12.97
CA ASP A 61 -7.33 2.05 13.36
C ASP A 61 -7.21 3.14 12.29
N GLU A 62 -7.99 4.20 12.48
CA GLU A 62 -7.98 5.41 11.66
C GLU A 62 -6.75 6.30 11.92
N VAL A 63 -6.09 6.16 13.07
CA VAL A 63 -5.07 7.10 13.52
C VAL A 63 -3.69 6.71 13.00
N TYR A 64 -3.37 5.41 12.98
CA TYR A 64 -2.03 4.96 12.60
C TYR A 64 -2.05 4.07 11.36
N PHE A 65 -2.83 2.99 11.37
CA PHE A 65 -2.77 1.98 10.31
C PHE A 65 -3.05 2.55 8.91
N TRP A 66 -4.21 3.20 8.70
CA TRP A 66 -4.55 3.72 7.36
C TRP A 66 -3.62 4.84 6.89
N PRO A 67 -3.22 5.82 7.73
CA PRO A 67 -2.16 6.75 7.37
C PRO A 67 -0.85 6.06 6.97
N SER A 68 -0.42 5.00 7.66
CA SER A 68 0.76 4.22 7.29
C SER A 68 0.60 3.49 5.94
N VAL A 69 -0.60 3.00 5.61
CA VAL A 69 -0.89 2.42 4.29
C VAL A 69 -0.75 3.47 3.19
N VAL A 70 -1.32 4.66 3.39
CA VAL A 70 -1.22 5.78 2.43
C VAL A 70 0.24 6.22 2.26
N TYR A 71 0.97 6.37 3.37
CA TYR A 71 2.40 6.66 3.37
C TYR A 71 3.18 5.65 2.53
N SER A 72 2.98 4.36 2.79
CA SER A 72 3.63 3.27 2.08
C SER A 72 3.33 3.32 0.57
N MET A 73 2.10 3.63 0.18
CA MET A 73 1.71 3.77 -1.22
C MET A 73 2.38 4.99 -1.88
N LYS A 74 2.41 6.15 -1.20
CA LYS A 74 3.04 7.39 -1.70
C LYS A 74 4.54 7.20 -1.96
N THR A 75 5.23 6.44 -1.10
CA THR A 75 6.67 6.18 -1.24
C THR A 75 6.96 5.08 -2.27
N THR A 76 6.20 3.99 -2.25
CA THR A 76 6.48 2.82 -3.09
C THR A 76 6.12 3.05 -4.56
N LYS A 77 5.14 3.89 -4.86
CA LYS A 77 4.68 4.13 -6.24
C LYS A 77 5.79 4.72 -7.15
N PRO A 78 6.53 5.77 -6.73
CA PRO A 78 7.73 6.22 -7.46
C PRO A 78 8.81 5.13 -7.61
N MET A 79 9.07 4.33 -6.57
CA MET A 79 10.08 3.25 -6.63
C MET A 79 9.71 2.17 -7.65
N VAL A 80 8.43 1.77 -7.72
CA VAL A 80 7.95 0.82 -8.73
C VAL A 80 8.14 1.38 -10.15
N HIS A 81 8.04 2.69 -10.33
CA HIS A 81 8.33 3.32 -11.62
C HIS A 81 9.81 3.21 -12.00
N VAL A 82 10.73 3.46 -11.06
CA VAL A 82 12.17 3.27 -11.28
C VAL A 82 12.48 1.82 -11.66
N LEU A 83 11.94 0.85 -10.92
CA LEU A 83 12.16 -0.58 -11.20
C LEU A 83 11.67 -0.97 -12.60
N ARG A 84 10.54 -0.42 -13.07
CA ARG A 84 10.05 -0.66 -14.44
C ARG A 84 10.98 -0.06 -15.49
N LEU A 85 11.54 1.12 -15.25
CA LEU A 85 12.49 1.75 -16.17
C LEU A 85 13.79 0.95 -16.28
N VAL A 86 14.32 0.47 -15.15
CA VAL A 86 15.57 -0.32 -15.11
C VAL A 86 15.39 -1.70 -15.75
N ASN A 87 14.20 -2.29 -15.64
CA ASN A 87 13.91 -3.59 -16.25
C ASN A 87 13.63 -3.51 -17.76
N GLY A 88 13.57 -2.31 -18.36
CA GLY A 88 13.54 -2.14 -19.81
C GLY A 88 14.95 -2.36 -20.36
N GLU A 89 15.13 -3.33 -21.26
CA GLU A 89 16.40 -3.80 -21.84
C GLU A 89 17.16 -2.76 -22.69
N LYS A 90 17.40 -1.53 -22.21
CA LYS A 90 18.26 -0.55 -22.88
C LYS A 90 19.67 -0.59 -22.31
N GLU A 91 20.64 -0.73 -23.22
CA GLU A 91 22.06 -1.06 -23.02
C GLU A 91 22.91 -0.07 -22.17
N SER A 92 22.33 0.93 -21.51
CA SER A 92 23.06 1.80 -20.57
C SER A 92 22.32 2.06 -19.25
N ALA A 93 21.82 0.98 -18.63
CA ALA A 93 21.09 1.02 -17.35
C ALA A 93 21.71 1.94 -16.28
N MET A 94 23.04 2.04 -16.23
CA MET A 94 23.71 2.78 -15.15
C MET A 94 23.52 4.31 -15.21
N ALA A 95 23.56 4.93 -16.39
CA ALA A 95 23.30 6.37 -16.52
C ALA A 95 21.82 6.71 -16.29
N TYR A 96 20.92 5.81 -16.67
CA TYR A 96 19.48 5.96 -16.47
C TYR A 96 19.07 5.77 -15.00
N ILE A 97 19.73 4.90 -14.24
CA ILE A 97 19.42 4.65 -12.82
C ILE A 97 19.61 5.92 -11.98
N TYR A 98 20.70 6.67 -12.18
CA TYR A 98 20.95 7.89 -11.39
C TYR A 98 19.86 8.94 -11.62
N GLY A 99 19.53 9.24 -12.89
CA GLY A 99 18.47 10.19 -13.21
C GLY A 99 17.08 9.74 -12.75
N ALA A 100 16.75 8.45 -12.92
CA ALA A 100 15.47 7.90 -12.47
C ALA A 100 15.35 7.90 -10.94
N MET A 101 16.46 7.70 -10.22
CA MET A 101 16.49 7.75 -8.75
C MET A 101 16.34 9.18 -8.23
N ASP A 102 16.96 10.16 -8.87
CA ASP A 102 16.78 11.57 -8.50
C ASP A 102 15.33 12.02 -8.75
N GLU A 103 14.74 11.68 -9.90
CA GLU A 103 13.32 11.91 -10.19
C GLU A 103 12.41 11.19 -9.18
N CYS A 104 12.80 10.00 -8.71
CA CYS A 104 12.07 9.27 -7.67
C CYS A 104 12.04 10.04 -6.34
N LYS A 105 13.19 10.58 -5.90
CA LYS A 105 13.26 11.40 -4.68
C LYS A 105 12.41 12.66 -4.80
N GLU A 106 12.44 13.33 -5.95
CA GLU A 106 11.60 14.50 -6.20
C GLU A 106 10.11 14.16 -6.15
N LYS A 107 9.71 13.05 -6.78
CA LYS A 107 8.31 12.57 -6.73
C LYS A 107 7.87 12.22 -5.32
N ILE A 108 8.75 11.62 -4.50
CA ILE A 108 8.48 11.34 -3.09
C ILE A 108 8.29 12.67 -2.34
N ALA A 109 9.21 13.61 -2.50
CA ALA A 109 9.10 14.93 -1.87
C ALA A 109 7.78 15.65 -2.24
N ILE A 110 7.39 15.61 -3.52
CA ILE A 110 6.13 16.17 -4.01
C ILE A 110 4.92 15.47 -3.38
N ASN A 111 4.94 14.14 -3.25
CA ASN A 111 3.83 13.39 -2.64
C ASN A 111 3.58 13.77 -1.16
N PHE A 112 4.57 14.38 -0.52
CA PHE A 112 4.52 14.87 0.85
C PHE A 112 4.57 16.41 0.93
N ASP A 113 4.20 17.11 -0.15
CA ASP A 113 4.12 18.58 -0.19
C ASP A 113 5.43 19.28 0.19
N GLY A 114 6.57 18.60 0.01
CA GLY A 114 7.89 19.08 0.38
C GLY A 114 8.23 18.96 1.88
N ASP A 115 7.38 18.36 2.72
CA ASP A 115 7.66 18.16 4.15
C ASP A 115 8.82 17.19 4.39
N VAL A 116 10.02 17.74 4.52
CA VAL A 116 11.27 17.00 4.69
C VAL A 116 11.20 16.00 5.85
N ALA A 117 10.50 16.30 6.94
CA ALA A 117 10.41 15.40 8.09
C ALA A 117 9.75 14.05 7.72
N SER A 118 8.84 14.06 6.76
CA SER A 118 8.08 12.88 6.36
C SER A 118 8.83 11.92 5.44
N TYR A 119 9.87 12.36 4.72
CA TYR A 119 10.58 11.51 3.77
C TYR A 119 12.12 11.50 3.90
N LYS A 120 12.69 12.24 4.86
CA LYS A 120 14.13 12.33 5.07
C LYS A 120 14.79 11.01 5.49
N GLU A 121 14.06 10.13 6.17
CA GLU A 121 14.57 8.83 6.62
C GLU A 121 14.39 7.70 5.58
N ILE A 122 13.80 8.02 4.42
CA ILE A 122 13.67 7.12 3.27
C ILE A 122 14.96 7.14 2.46
#